data_AF-A0A3D1ZW12-F1
#
_entry.id   AF-A0A3D1ZW12-F1
#
_cell.length_a   1.000
_cell.length_b   1.000
_cell.length_c   1.000
_cell.angle_alpha   90.00
_cell.angle_beta   90.00
_cell.angle_gamma   90.00
#
_symmetry.space_group_name_H-M   'P 1'
#
loop_
_entity.id
_entity.type
_entity.pdbx_description
1 polymer ?
#
loop_
_entity_poly.entity_id
_entity_poly.type
_entity_poly.pdbx_seq_one_letter_code
_entity_poly.pdbx_strand_id
1 'polypeptide(L)'
;MMARRTHADQRFRDETNLIRLVEHVQRAHDDASAAGSAEALESDYMRFNSVAMDMVQAQESARRLSDEFRETVPQLPWNELRALRNAIVHEYDGIDFYALYESATIDAEALLAKLLPYVNAIKD
;
A
#
# COMPACT_ATOMS: atom_id res chain seq x y z
N MET A 1 -34.35 -12.96 -1.14
CA MET A 1 -33.58 -12.93 0.14
C MET A 1 -32.12 -13.37 -0.10
N MET A 2 -31.41 -12.74 -1.05
CA MET A 2 -30.04 -13.12 -1.45
C MET A 2 -28.99 -12.02 -1.22
N ALA A 3 -29.39 -10.74 -1.06
CA ALA A 3 -28.46 -9.62 -0.96
C ALA A 3 -27.53 -9.67 0.28
N ARG A 4 -28.03 -10.07 1.46
CA ARG A 4 -27.25 -10.02 2.71
C ARG A 4 -26.00 -10.92 2.75
N ARG A 5 -25.95 -12.02 2.00
CA ARG A 5 -24.77 -12.91 1.95
C ARG A 5 -23.66 -12.30 1.10
N THR A 6 -24.01 -11.71 -0.04
CA THR A 6 -23.05 -11.12 -0.98
C THR A 6 -22.31 -9.92 -0.38
N HIS A 7 -23.00 -9.08 0.41
CA HIS A 7 -22.39 -7.92 1.08
C HIS A 7 -21.40 -8.33 2.18
N ALA A 8 -21.69 -9.38 2.95
CA ALA A 8 -20.78 -9.88 3.98
C ALA A 8 -19.49 -10.46 3.36
N ASP A 9 -19.63 -11.24 2.29
CA ASP A 9 -18.49 -11.78 1.55
C ASP A 9 -17.64 -10.67 0.90
N GLN A 10 -18.28 -9.60 0.43
CA GLN A 10 -17.59 -8.46 -0.16
C GLN A 10 -16.79 -7.67 0.88
N ARG A 11 -17.40 -7.31 2.01
CA ARG A 11 -16.72 -6.61 3.09
C ARG A 11 -15.51 -7.39 3.62
N PHE A 12 -15.65 -8.70 3.81
CA PHE A 12 -14.53 -9.55 4.22
C PHE A 12 -13.37 -9.53 3.22
N ARG A 13 -13.68 -9.53 1.91
CA ARG A 13 -12.64 -9.39 0.86
C ARG A 13 -11.97 -8.03 0.91
N ASP A 14 -12.72 -6.96 1.11
CA ASP A 14 -12.18 -5.60 1.20
C ASP A 14 -11.27 -5.43 2.42
N GLU A 15 -11.71 -5.93 3.59
CA GLU A 15 -10.89 -5.94 4.81
C GLU A 15 -9.61 -6.78 4.63
N THR A 16 -9.71 -7.95 3.98
CA THR A 16 -8.54 -8.77 3.64
C THR A 16 -7.57 -8.04 2.69
N ASN A 17 -8.09 -7.34 1.68
CA ASN A 17 -7.27 -6.56 0.75
C ASN A 17 -6.60 -5.38 1.46
N LEU A 18 -7.29 -4.72 2.39
CA LEU A 18 -6.71 -3.64 3.19
C LEU A 18 -5.60 -4.15 4.11
N ILE A 19 -5.77 -5.31 4.75
CA ILE A 19 -4.73 -5.95 5.55
C ILE A 19 -3.49 -6.23 4.70
N ARG A 20 -3.66 -6.87 3.54
CA ARG A 20 -2.55 -7.17 2.62
C ARG A 20 -1.85 -5.90 2.14
N LEU A 21 -2.62 -4.87 1.80
CA LEU A 21 -2.07 -3.56 1.42
C LEU A 21 -1.14 -3.05 2.52
N VAL A 22 -1.60 -3.00 3.77
CA VAL A 22 -0.80 -2.53 4.90
C VAL A 22 0.45 -3.38 5.11
N GLU A 23 0.35 -4.70 4.97
CA GLU A 23 1.51 -5.60 5.07
C GLU A 23 2.56 -5.33 3.98
N HIS A 24 2.12 -5.07 2.75
CA HIS A 24 3.01 -4.69 1.64
C HIS A 24 3.67 -3.31 1.89
N VAL A 25 2.89 -2.30 2.28
CA VAL A 25 3.43 -0.96 2.59
C VAL A 25 4.42 -1.02 3.75
N GLN A 26 4.13 -1.79 4.81
CA GLN A 26 5.04 -1.94 5.95
C GLN A 26 6.38 -2.58 5.53
N ARG A 27 6.36 -3.67 4.75
CA ARG A 27 7.62 -4.29 4.30
C ARG A 27 8.43 -3.39 3.39
N ALA A 28 7.78 -2.71 2.44
CA ALA A 28 8.45 -1.72 1.60
C ALA A 28 9.10 -0.62 2.45
N HIS A 29 8.39 -0.14 3.47
CA HIS A 29 8.88 0.87 4.40
C HIS A 29 10.08 0.40 5.22
N ASP A 30 9.99 -0.79 5.81
CA ASP A 30 11.06 -1.35 6.63
C ASP A 30 12.33 -1.58 5.80
N ASP A 31 12.19 -2.17 4.60
CA ASP A 31 13.31 -2.47 3.71
C ASP A 31 13.99 -1.19 3.19
N ALA A 32 13.19 -0.21 2.73
CA ALA A 32 13.69 1.08 2.25
C ALA A 32 14.35 1.88 3.38
N SER A 33 13.72 1.96 4.55
CA SER A 33 14.29 2.66 5.71
C SER A 33 15.61 2.04 6.16
N ALA A 34 15.72 0.71 6.12
CA ALA A 34 16.94 0.00 6.45
C ALA A 34 18.08 0.20 5.42
N ALA A 35 17.80 0.67 4.21
CA ALA A 35 18.83 1.06 3.24
C ALA A 35 19.48 2.41 3.61
N GLY A 36 18.75 3.30 4.28
CA GLY A 36 19.25 4.58 4.79
C GLY A 36 19.37 5.73 3.79
N SER A 37 19.39 5.45 2.48
CA SER A 37 19.25 6.47 1.42
C SER A 37 18.75 5.87 0.10
N ALA A 38 18.32 6.72 -0.83
CA ALA A 38 17.85 6.29 -2.14
C ALA A 38 18.98 5.64 -2.98
N GLU A 39 20.20 6.18 -2.92
CA GLU A 39 21.37 5.66 -3.60
C GLU A 39 21.83 4.32 -3.02
N ALA A 40 21.77 4.18 -1.69
CA ALA A 40 22.06 2.91 -1.02
C ALA A 40 21.02 1.84 -1.38
N LEU A 41 19.75 2.22 -1.53
CA LEU A 41 18.69 1.33 -2.00
C LEU A 41 18.93 0.92 -3.47
N GLU A 42 19.23 1.87 -4.35
CA GLU A 42 19.51 1.61 -5.78
C GLU A 42 20.73 0.69 -6.00
N SER A 43 21.76 0.86 -5.17
CA SER A 43 22.96 0.00 -5.21
C SER A 43 22.72 -1.43 -4.71
N ASP A 44 21.64 -1.70 -3.97
CA ASP A 44 21.23 -3.03 -3.51
C ASP A 44 20.08 -3.56 -4.38
N TYR A 45 20.43 -4.18 -5.51
CA TYR A 45 19.47 -4.67 -6.51
C TYR A 45 18.37 -5.58 -5.93
N MET A 46 18.71 -6.42 -4.94
CA MET A 46 17.73 -7.33 -4.34
C MET A 46 16.72 -6.57 -3.49
N ARG A 47 17.21 -5.65 -2.64
CA ARG A 47 16.35 -4.82 -1.80
C ARG A 47 15.53 -3.83 -2.61
N PHE A 48 16.13 -3.19 -3.61
CA PHE A 48 15.43 -2.31 -4.55
C PHE A 48 14.21 -3.01 -5.17
N ASN A 49 14.42 -4.21 -5.71
CA ASN A 49 13.32 -4.97 -6.32
C ASN A 49 12.31 -5.48 -5.29
N SER A 50 12.73 -5.81 -4.07
CA SER A 50 11.83 -6.14 -2.96
C SER A 50 10.86 -4.98 -2.68
N VAL A 51 11.42 -3.79 -2.44
CA VAL A 51 10.66 -2.55 -2.18
C VAL A 51 9.73 -2.22 -3.34
N ALA A 52 10.25 -2.23 -4.57
CA ALA A 52 9.46 -1.97 -5.77
C ALA A 52 8.28 -2.95 -5.91
N MET A 53 8.52 -4.24 -5.70
CA MET A 53 7.47 -5.25 -5.82
C MET A 53 6.42 -5.13 -4.71
N ASP A 54 6.81 -4.88 -3.46
CA ASP A 54 5.87 -4.65 -2.38
C ASP A 54 5.01 -3.40 -2.65
N MET A 55 5.59 -2.33 -3.19
CA MET A 55 4.82 -1.13 -3.57
C MET A 55 3.81 -1.43 -4.71
N VAL A 56 4.19 -2.23 -5.73
CA VAL A 56 3.24 -2.69 -6.78
C VAL A 56 2.09 -3.49 -6.18
N GLN A 57 2.40 -4.40 -5.26
CA GLN A 57 1.41 -5.28 -4.64
C GLN A 57 0.46 -4.51 -3.69
N ALA A 58 0.96 -3.47 -3.03
CA ALA A 58 0.15 -2.52 -2.27
C ALA A 58 -0.86 -1.81 -3.18
N GLN A 59 -0.42 -1.30 -4.33
CA GLN A 59 -1.29 -0.65 -5.32
C GLN A 59 -2.38 -1.59 -5.86
N GLU A 60 -2.02 -2.84 -6.17
CA GLU A 60 -2.98 -3.84 -6.66
C GLU A 60 -3.99 -4.21 -5.57
N SER A 61 -3.57 -4.28 -4.30
CA SER A 61 -4.48 -4.48 -3.17
C SER A 61 -5.42 -3.29 -2.99
N ALA A 62 -4.92 -2.06 -3.12
CA ALA A 62 -5.71 -0.83 -3.06
C ALA A 62 -6.77 -0.79 -4.16
N ARG A 63 -6.41 -1.21 -5.38
CA ARG A 63 -7.32 -1.26 -6.54
C ARG A 63 -8.49 -2.23 -6.35
N ARG A 64 -8.32 -3.25 -5.52
CA ARG A 64 -9.35 -4.27 -5.27
C ARG A 64 -10.35 -3.87 -4.18
N LEU A 65 -10.14 -2.74 -3.51
CA LEU A 65 -11.12 -2.19 -2.57
C LEU A 65 -12.35 -1.69 -3.34
N SER A 66 -13.52 -2.15 -2.93
CA SER A 66 -14.79 -1.80 -3.58
C SER A 66 -15.22 -0.36 -3.32
N ASP A 67 -16.03 0.19 -4.24
CA ASP A 67 -16.65 1.51 -4.05
C ASP A 67 -17.59 1.52 -2.82
N GLU A 68 -18.31 0.42 -2.57
CA GLU A 68 -19.16 0.26 -1.38
C GLU A 68 -18.34 0.36 -0.08
N PHE A 69 -17.16 -0.29 -0.04
CA PHE A 69 -16.27 -0.19 1.11
C PHE A 69 -15.74 1.24 1.30
N ARG A 70 -15.44 1.92 0.19
CA ARG A 70 -15.04 3.32 0.22
C ARG A 70 -16.12 4.27 0.74
N GLU A 71 -17.37 4.05 0.35
CA GLU A 71 -18.51 4.84 0.82
C GLU A 71 -18.84 4.59 2.29
N THR A 72 -18.64 3.34 2.76
CA THR A 72 -18.96 2.95 4.14
C THR A 72 -17.83 3.20 5.13
N VAL A 73 -16.60 3.42 4.67
CA VAL A 73 -15.43 3.73 5.50
C VAL A 73 -14.72 5.02 5.02
N PRO A 74 -15.43 6.17 5.02
CA PRO A 74 -14.91 7.41 4.43
C PRO A 74 -13.73 8.02 5.22
N GLN A 75 -13.49 7.58 6.45
CA GLN A 75 -12.38 8.04 7.30
C GLN A 75 -11.00 7.51 6.88
N LEU A 76 -10.94 6.49 6.01
CA LEU A 76 -9.66 6.01 5.49
C LEU A 76 -9.04 7.04 4.51
N PRO A 77 -7.70 7.07 4.39
CA PRO A 77 -6.97 8.01 3.54
C PRO A 77 -7.07 7.65 2.05
N TRP A 78 -8.27 7.77 1.47
CA TRP A 78 -8.58 7.33 0.10
C TRP A 78 -7.80 8.08 -0.98
N ASN A 79 -7.37 9.32 -0.71
CA ASN A 79 -6.60 10.09 -1.68
C ASN A 79 -5.16 9.58 -1.73
N GLU A 80 -4.57 9.29 -0.57
CA GLU A 80 -3.24 8.72 -0.43
C GLU A 80 -3.18 7.29 -0.98
N LEU A 81 -4.20 6.47 -0.70
CA LEU A 81 -4.33 5.14 -1.30
C LEU A 81 -4.38 5.15 -2.82
N ARG A 82 -4.95 6.21 -3.43
CA ARG A 82 -4.89 6.41 -4.88
C ARG A 82 -3.53 6.89 -5.35
N ALA A 83 -2.92 7.81 -4.60
CA ALA A 83 -1.62 8.39 -4.91
C ALA A 83 -0.51 7.33 -4.95
N LEU A 84 -0.65 6.22 -4.21
CA LEU A 84 0.26 5.07 -4.30
C LEU A 84 0.57 4.65 -5.73
N ARG A 85 -0.37 4.77 -6.68
CA ARG A 85 -0.16 4.41 -8.10
C ARG A 85 0.89 5.25 -8.82
N ASN A 86 1.15 6.46 -8.34
CA ASN A 86 2.09 7.38 -8.96
C ASN A 86 3.53 7.14 -8.48
N ALA A 87 3.73 6.36 -7.42
CA ALA A 87 5.03 6.15 -6.77
C ALA A 87 6.06 5.35 -7.61
N ILE A 88 5.60 4.53 -8.56
CA ILE A 88 6.46 3.58 -9.30
C ILE A 88 6.57 3.94 -10.78
N VAL A 89 5.72 4.85 -11.26
CA VAL A 89 5.71 5.26 -12.65
C VAL A 89 6.58 6.51 -12.74
N HIS A 90 7.69 6.50 -13.48
CA HIS A 90 7.83 7.46 -14.58
C HIS A 90 8.97 7.17 -15.57
N GLU A 91 8.58 7.34 -16.84
CA GLU A 91 9.30 7.61 -18.09
C GLU A 91 10.81 7.29 -18.18
N TYR A 92 11.14 6.44 -19.16
CA TYR A 92 12.45 5.83 -19.49
C TYR A 92 12.81 4.56 -18.71
N ASP A 93 12.45 3.41 -19.29
CA ASP A 93 12.95 2.03 -19.08
C ASP A 93 13.21 1.50 -17.65
N GLY A 94 12.94 2.27 -16.59
CA GLY A 94 13.23 1.93 -15.20
C GLY A 94 12.37 2.69 -14.19
N ILE A 95 12.53 2.36 -12.91
CA ILE A 95 11.86 3.02 -11.78
C ILE A 95 12.79 4.14 -11.27
N ASP A 96 12.26 5.35 -11.09
CA ASP A 96 12.98 6.43 -10.41
C ASP A 96 13.22 6.03 -8.95
N PHE A 97 14.48 5.76 -8.61
CA PHE A 97 14.85 5.26 -7.29
C PHE A 97 14.69 6.31 -6.19
N TYR A 98 14.80 7.62 -6.50
CA TYR A 98 14.51 8.66 -5.52
C TYR A 98 13.01 8.70 -5.22
N ALA A 99 12.17 8.65 -6.25
CA ALA A 99 10.73 8.63 -6.09
C ALA A 99 10.26 7.37 -5.34
N LEU A 100 10.83 6.20 -5.66
CA LEU A 100 10.54 4.95 -4.96
C LEU A 100 10.93 5.05 -3.49
N TYR A 101 12.13 5.55 -3.19
CA TYR A 101 12.63 5.69 -1.83
C TYR A 101 11.77 6.65 -1.01
N GLU A 102 11.46 7.83 -1.53
CA GLU A 102 10.57 8.81 -0.88
C GLU A 102 9.19 8.22 -0.61
N SER A 103 8.61 7.54 -1.61
CA SER A 103 7.29 6.92 -1.50
C SER A 103 7.28 5.78 -0.47
N ALA A 104 8.32 4.95 -0.44
CA ALA A 104 8.44 3.83 0.48
C ALA A 104 8.83 4.27 1.89
N THR A 105 9.40 5.46 2.08
CA THR A 105 9.78 5.95 3.41
C THR A 105 8.75 6.93 3.96
N ILE A 106 8.73 8.15 3.43
CA ILE A 106 7.95 9.28 3.95
C ILE A 106 6.45 9.06 3.74
N ASP A 107 6.03 8.77 2.51
CA ASP A 107 4.60 8.62 2.20
C ASP A 107 4.02 7.34 2.84
N ALA A 108 4.78 6.25 2.80
CA ALA A 108 4.41 4.99 3.43
C ALA A 108 4.22 5.14 4.94
N GLU A 109 5.14 5.82 5.65
CA GLU A 109 5.02 6.06 7.09
C GLU A 109 3.75 6.85 7.42
N ALA A 110 3.51 7.95 6.68
CA ALA A 110 2.33 8.78 6.86
C ALA A 110 1.02 8.02 6.56
N LEU A 111 1.04 7.11 5.59
CA LEU A 111 -0.10 6.24 5.27
C LEU A 111 -0.32 5.17 6.35
N LEU A 112 0.72 4.49 6.79
CA LEU A 112 0.67 3.46 7.83
C LEU A 112 0.11 4.01 9.14
N ALA A 113 0.53 5.21 9.54
CA ALA A 113 0.02 5.89 10.74
C ALA A 113 -1.51 6.07 10.72
N LYS A 114 -2.11 6.23 9.54
CA LYS A 114 -3.56 6.37 9.35
C LYS A 114 -4.29 5.03 9.23
N LEU A 115 -3.64 4.01 8.65
CA LEU A 115 -4.27 2.71 8.36
C LEU A 115 -4.18 1.71 9.51
N LEU A 116 -3.07 1.69 10.25
CA LEU A 116 -2.82 0.70 11.31
C LEU A 116 -3.91 0.67 12.40
N PRO A 117 -4.43 1.80 12.90
CA PRO A 117 -5.52 1.76 13.88
C PRO A 117 -6.76 1.02 13.40
N TYR A 118 -7.09 1.17 12.11
CA TYR A 118 -8.24 0.49 11.51
C TYR A 118 -7.97 -0.99 11.26
N VAL A 119 -6.78 -1.33 10.75
CA VAL A 119 -6.40 -2.73 10.50
C VAL A 119 -6.31 -3.54 11.78
N ASN A 120 -5.81 -2.97 12.87
CA ASN A 120 -5.75 -3.64 14.17
C ASN A 120 -7.15 -3.97 14.69
N ALA A 121 -8.10 -3.02 14.57
CA ALA A 121 -9.48 -3.24 14.97
C ALA A 121 -10.24 -4.31 14.15
N ILE A 122 -9.75 -4.69 12.97
CA ILE A 122 -10.29 -5.82 12.19
C ILE A 122 -9.75 -7.16 12.68
N LYS A 123 -8.50 -7.18 13.17
CA LYS A 123 -7.79 -8.39 13.59
C LYS A 123 -8.17 -8.85 15.00
N ASP A 124 -8.73 -7.95 15.80
CA ASP A 124 -9.28 -8.21 17.14
C ASP A 124 -10.64 -8.91 17.08
#